data_AF-A0A1H9L592-F1
#
_entry.id   AF-A0A1H9L592-F1
#
_cell.length_a   1.000
_cell.length_b   1.000
_cell.length_c   1.000
_cell.angle_alpha   90.00
_cell.angle_beta   90.00
_cell.angle_gamma   90.00
#
_symmetry.space_group_name_H-M   'P 1'
#
loop_
_entity.id
_entity.type
_entity.pdbx_description
1 polymer ?
#
loop_
_entity_poly.entity_id
_entity_poly.type
_entity_poly.pdbx_seq_one_letter_code
_entity_poly.pdbx_strand_id
1 'polypeptide(L)'
;MWRRWADSWSPSTPASTIRRPPQATTTLAALDAFATDLGPALDTTTPVTTTEFGRRVQENGSGGADHGHGGVALLLGGGLRGKTVPGAWEGLAPAALDHGDVPGSNDYRDLLGELVSTRLGLSPAGLAKVFPGHDFRPLGAFRRPPGSPTGVGEVAGFRPLWTVRLWVPRRSARRSFPEEQIR
;
A
#
# COMPACT_ATOMS: atom_id res chain seq x y z
N MET A 1 14.10 7.22 -0.99
CA MET A 1 13.08 7.77 -0.06
C MET A 1 12.20 6.72 0.60
N TRP A 2 12.12 5.50 0.04
CA TRP A 2 11.53 4.32 0.69
C TRP A 2 11.97 4.12 2.15
N ARG A 3 13.19 4.58 2.48
CA ARG A 3 13.85 4.34 3.76
C ARG A 3 13.25 5.04 4.99
N ARG A 4 12.36 6.05 4.89
CA ARG A 4 11.76 6.68 6.10
C ARG A 4 10.33 6.25 6.41
N TRP A 5 9.62 5.65 5.46
CA TRP A 5 8.27 5.12 5.70
C TRP A 5 8.31 3.82 6.53
N ALA A 6 9.30 2.96 6.25
CA ALA A 6 9.57 1.80 7.10
C ALA A 6 10.04 2.19 8.52
N ASP A 7 10.47 3.45 8.76
CA ASP A 7 10.80 3.96 10.10
C ASP A 7 9.59 4.56 10.83
N SER A 8 8.49 4.89 10.11
CA SER A 8 7.23 5.39 10.70
C SER A 8 6.27 4.29 11.16
N TRP A 9 6.67 3.03 10.99
CA TRP A 9 5.88 1.85 11.35
C TRP A 9 5.99 1.47 12.85
N SER A 10 6.80 2.19 13.63
CA SER A 10 6.94 1.98 15.08
C SER A 10 6.86 3.30 15.83
N PRO A 11 5.73 3.61 16.49
CA PRO A 11 5.68 4.70 17.47
C PRO A 11 6.53 4.41 18.72
N SER A 12 7.00 3.16 18.93
CA SER A 12 7.64 2.74 20.18
C SER A 12 8.82 1.76 20.03
N THR A 13 9.34 1.52 18.82
CA THR A 13 10.53 0.68 18.62
C THR A 13 11.63 1.52 17.99
N PRO A 14 12.82 1.65 18.62
CA PRO A 14 13.95 2.29 17.96
C PRO A 14 14.22 1.60 16.62
N ALA A 15 14.47 2.40 15.58
CA ALA A 15 14.71 1.97 14.20
C ALA A 15 15.90 0.99 14.02
N SER A 16 16.59 0.64 15.10
CA SER A 16 17.69 -0.32 15.16
C SER A 16 17.25 -1.80 15.22
N THR A 17 15.97 -2.11 15.42
CA THR A 17 15.54 -3.49 15.70
C THR A 17 14.75 -4.16 14.57
N ILE A 18 14.15 -3.41 13.64
CA ILE A 18 13.45 -4.03 12.49
C ILE A 18 14.45 -4.25 11.36
N ARG A 19 14.98 -5.47 11.28
CA ARG A 19 15.70 -5.94 10.09
C ARG A 19 14.70 -5.96 8.93
N ARG A 20 14.77 -5.00 8.02
CA ARG A 20 13.90 -4.98 6.84
C ARG A 20 14.13 -6.27 6.05
N PRO A 21 13.12 -7.13 5.88
CA PRO A 21 13.31 -8.35 5.13
C PRO A 21 13.67 -7.97 3.69
N PRO A 22 14.76 -8.50 3.13
CA PRO A 22 15.25 -8.12 1.81
C PRO A 22 14.15 -8.26 0.73
N GLN A 23 13.22 -9.20 0.91
CA GLN A 23 12.11 -9.47 0.00
C GLN A 23 11.10 -8.31 -0.09
N ALA A 24 10.75 -7.68 1.05
CA ALA A 24 9.84 -6.53 1.05
C ALA A 24 10.48 -5.34 0.33
N THR A 25 11.77 -5.08 0.59
CA THR A 25 12.50 -4.01 -0.11
C THR A 25 12.64 -4.27 -1.61
N THR A 26 12.83 -5.52 -2.04
CA THR A 26 12.91 -5.86 -3.46
C THR A 26 11.56 -5.70 -4.16
N THR A 27 10.47 -6.16 -3.55
CA THR A 27 9.10 -6.04 -4.12
C THR A 27 8.74 -4.57 -4.35
N LEU A 28 9.03 -3.72 -3.38
CA LEU A 28 8.67 -2.30 -3.43
C LEU A 28 9.55 -1.53 -4.41
N ALA A 29 10.82 -1.90 -4.55
CA ALA A 29 11.69 -1.38 -5.60
C ALA A 29 11.22 -1.82 -7.00
N ALA A 30 10.75 -3.05 -7.17
CA ALA A 30 10.22 -3.53 -8.43
C ALA A 30 8.93 -2.80 -8.82
N LEU A 31 8.02 -2.56 -7.86
CA LEU A 31 6.81 -1.77 -8.09
C LEU A 31 7.11 -0.32 -8.46
N ASP A 32 8.12 0.29 -7.84
CA ASP A 32 8.58 1.66 -8.15
C ASP A 32 9.18 1.76 -9.56
N ALA A 33 10.01 0.78 -9.94
CA ALA A 33 10.55 0.69 -11.30
C ALA A 33 9.42 0.49 -12.33
N PHE A 34 8.50 -0.43 -12.07
CA PHE A 34 7.34 -0.68 -12.95
C PHE A 34 6.46 0.57 -13.12
N ALA A 35 6.17 1.28 -12.02
CA ALA A 35 5.41 2.53 -12.06
C ALA A 35 6.14 3.63 -12.84
N THR A 36 7.47 3.70 -12.70
CA THR A 36 8.32 4.64 -13.45
C THR A 36 8.26 4.35 -14.96
N ASP A 37 8.37 3.08 -15.35
CA ASP A 37 8.35 2.67 -16.75
C ASP A 37 6.97 2.90 -17.41
N LEU A 38 5.87 2.70 -16.66
CA LEU A 38 4.53 2.99 -17.17
C LEU A 38 4.27 4.50 -17.39
N GLY A 39 4.88 5.36 -16.58
CA GLY A 39 4.66 6.81 -16.64
C GLY A 39 3.16 7.17 -16.63
N PRO A 40 2.66 7.96 -17.60
CA PRO A 40 1.24 8.36 -17.66
C PRO A 40 0.24 7.19 -17.74
N ALA A 41 0.63 6.02 -18.25
CA ALA A 41 -0.27 4.86 -18.33
C ALA A 41 -0.68 4.32 -16.95
N LEU A 42 0.03 4.71 -15.88
CA LEU A 42 -0.33 4.40 -14.50
C LEU A 42 -1.64 5.08 -14.05
N ASP A 43 -2.11 6.11 -14.77
CA ASP A 43 -3.41 6.73 -14.48
C ASP A 43 -4.58 5.76 -14.72
N THR A 44 -4.44 4.84 -15.68
CA THR A 44 -5.46 3.84 -16.05
C THR A 44 -5.08 2.41 -15.68
N THR A 45 -3.87 2.18 -15.20
CA THR A 45 -3.38 0.86 -14.76
C THR A 45 -3.30 0.81 -13.23
N THR A 46 -3.77 -0.28 -12.62
CA THR A 46 -3.66 -0.50 -11.16
C THR A 46 -2.99 -1.83 -10.87
N PRO A 47 -1.67 -1.86 -10.64
CA PRO A 47 -1.01 -3.04 -10.12
C PRO A 47 -1.54 -3.37 -8.73
N VAL A 48 -1.84 -4.65 -8.53
CA VAL A 48 -2.22 -5.21 -7.23
C VAL A 48 -1.23 -6.31 -6.91
N THR A 49 -0.62 -6.24 -5.73
CA THR A 49 0.25 -7.30 -5.21
C THR A 49 -0.28 -7.72 -3.85
N THR A 50 -0.60 -9.00 -3.70
CA THR A 50 -1.15 -9.55 -2.46
C THR A 50 -0.28 -10.68 -1.94
N THR A 51 -0.28 -10.88 -0.63
CA THR A 51 0.26 -12.09 -0.01
C THR A 51 -0.80 -13.18 0.00
N GLU A 52 -0.43 -14.41 -0.39
CA GLU A 52 -1.32 -15.59 -0.26
C GLU A 52 -1.50 -16.03 1.19
N PHE A 53 -0.47 -15.88 2.01
CA PHE A 53 -0.48 -16.28 3.41
C PHE A 53 -0.21 -15.08 4.31
N GLY A 54 -0.97 -14.98 5.39
CA GLY A 54 -0.70 -14.00 6.43
C GLY A 54 0.48 -14.39 7.30
N ARG A 55 1.08 -13.38 7.94
CA ARG A 55 2.22 -13.53 8.85
C ARG A 55 1.92 -12.90 10.19
N ARG A 56 2.47 -13.49 11.25
CA ARG A 56 2.45 -12.87 12.59
C ARG A 56 3.24 -11.58 12.58
N VAL A 57 2.85 -10.63 13.45
CA VAL A 57 3.61 -9.38 13.64
C VAL A 57 4.94 -9.64 14.35
N GLN A 58 4.96 -10.63 15.25
CA GLN A 58 6.13 -10.98 16.04
C GLN A 58 7.14 -11.83 15.25
N GLU A 59 8.43 -11.55 15.44
CA GLU A 59 9.52 -12.38 14.92
C GLU A 59 9.56 -13.73 15.66
N ASN A 60 9.78 -14.80 14.92
CA ASN A 60 9.91 -16.15 15.48
C ASN A 60 11.35 -16.45 15.91
N GLY A 61 11.56 -17.57 16.60
CA GLY A 61 12.88 -17.97 17.12
C GLY A 61 13.97 -18.21 16.08
N SER A 62 13.62 -18.23 14.79
CA SER A 62 14.54 -18.39 13.65
C SER A 62 14.84 -17.08 12.92
N GLY A 63 14.34 -15.94 13.41
CA GLY A 63 14.51 -14.64 12.77
C GLY A 63 13.59 -14.41 11.55
N GLY A 64 12.48 -15.15 11.47
CA GLY A 64 11.44 -15.04 10.45
C GLY A 64 10.07 -14.72 11.06
N ALA A 65 8.99 -15.03 10.35
CA ALA A 65 7.62 -14.86 10.87
C ALA A 65 6.79 -16.13 10.64
N ASP A 66 6.06 -16.52 11.68
CA ASP A 66 5.15 -17.66 11.63
C ASP A 66 3.87 -17.33 10.83
N HIS A 67 3.07 -18.36 10.56
CA HIS A 67 1.75 -18.18 9.95
C HIS A 67 0.84 -17.37 10.88
N GLY A 68 0.13 -16.41 10.29
CA GLY A 68 -0.85 -15.58 10.98
C GLY A 68 -1.98 -15.19 10.04
N HIS A 69 -2.98 -14.49 10.57
CA HIS A 69 -4.16 -14.07 9.80
C HIS A 69 -3.92 -12.82 8.93
N GLY A 70 -2.96 -11.98 9.32
CA GLY A 70 -2.69 -10.70 8.67
C GLY A 70 -1.99 -10.83 7.32
N GLY A 71 -2.71 -10.59 6.23
CA GLY A 71 -2.16 -10.43 4.88
C GLY A 71 -1.92 -8.97 4.49
N VAL A 72 -1.17 -8.75 3.42
CA VAL A 72 -0.93 -7.41 2.85
C VAL A 72 -1.38 -7.37 1.40
N ALA A 73 -2.06 -6.29 1.03
CA ALA A 73 -2.31 -5.91 -0.35
C ALA A 73 -1.69 -4.52 -0.63
N LEU A 74 -0.90 -4.44 -1.71
CA LEU A 74 -0.28 -3.22 -2.18
C LEU A 74 -0.92 -2.81 -3.49
N LEU A 75 -1.39 -1.56 -3.56
CA LEU A 75 -2.01 -0.98 -4.75
C LEU A 75 -1.24 0.28 -5.16
N LEU A 76 -0.97 0.40 -6.45
CA LEU A 76 -0.42 1.61 -7.08
C LEU A 76 -1.34 2.02 -8.24
N GLY A 77 -1.43 3.31 -8.55
CA GLY A 77 -2.24 3.78 -9.67
C GLY A 77 -2.96 5.09 -9.43
N GLY A 78 -3.43 5.71 -10.52
CA GLY A 78 -4.31 6.87 -10.47
C GLY A 78 -5.62 6.58 -9.71
N GLY A 79 -6.23 7.62 -9.13
CA GLY A 79 -7.54 7.48 -8.49
C GLY A 79 -7.56 6.81 -7.11
N LEU A 80 -6.46 6.22 -6.63
CA LEU A 80 -6.37 5.72 -5.26
C LEU A 80 -6.45 6.85 -4.22
N ARG A 81 -7.07 6.55 -3.08
CA ARG A 81 -6.98 7.39 -1.87
C ARG A 81 -5.61 7.16 -1.23
N GLY A 82 -4.77 8.18 -1.24
CA GLY A 82 -3.48 8.14 -0.54
C GLY A 82 -3.63 8.40 0.96
N LYS A 83 -2.55 8.11 1.71
CA LYS A 83 -2.30 8.49 3.12
C LYS A 83 -3.00 7.67 4.21
N THR A 84 -3.88 6.73 3.89
CA THR A 84 -4.53 5.85 4.88
C THR A 84 -4.62 4.41 4.37
N VAL A 85 -4.66 3.44 5.29
CA VAL A 85 -5.03 2.05 4.99
C VAL A 85 -6.56 2.01 4.81
N PRO A 86 -7.10 1.57 3.66
CA PRO A 86 -8.54 1.43 3.46
C PRO A 86 -9.16 0.35 4.37
N GLY A 87 -10.46 0.43 4.60
CA GLY A 87 -11.18 -0.51 5.45
C GLY A 87 -10.91 -0.30 6.94
N ALA A 88 -11.17 -1.34 7.73
CA ALA A 88 -10.93 -1.37 9.17
C ALA A 88 -9.43 -1.53 9.45
N TRP A 89 -8.81 -0.52 10.05
CA TRP A 89 -7.40 -0.56 10.43
C TRP A 89 -7.20 0.04 11.83
N GLU A 90 -6.86 -0.82 12.78
CA GLU A 90 -6.66 -0.46 14.20
C GLU A 90 -5.18 -0.32 14.58
N GLY A 91 -4.27 -0.50 13.61
CA GLY A 91 -2.83 -0.47 13.83
C GLY A 91 -2.27 -1.82 14.26
N LEU A 92 -1.06 -1.77 14.83
CA LEU A 92 -0.28 -2.97 15.23
C LEU A 92 0.08 -2.96 16.72
N ALA A 93 -0.54 -2.07 17.49
CA ALA A 93 -0.36 -2.09 18.95
C ALA A 93 -0.90 -3.42 19.50
N PRO A 94 -0.30 -4.01 20.55
CA PRO A 94 -0.73 -5.30 21.07
C PRO A 94 -2.22 -5.41 21.39
N ALA A 95 -2.86 -4.31 21.81
CA ALA A 95 -4.29 -4.27 22.11
C ALA A 95 -5.21 -4.36 20.87
N ALA A 96 -4.68 -4.10 19.67
CA ALA A 96 -5.39 -4.22 18.39
C ALA A 96 -5.17 -5.58 17.72
N LEU A 97 -4.35 -6.46 18.31
CA LEU A 97 -4.03 -7.77 17.74
C LEU A 97 -4.89 -8.87 18.36
N ASP A 98 -5.34 -9.80 17.53
CA ASP A 98 -6.03 -11.02 17.94
C ASP A 98 -5.00 -12.13 18.16
N HIS A 99 -4.69 -12.44 19.43
CA HIS A 99 -3.67 -13.42 19.80
C HIS A 99 -2.30 -13.21 19.12
N GLY A 100 -1.92 -11.95 18.89
CA GLY A 100 -0.67 -11.54 18.22
C GLY A 100 -0.76 -11.41 16.70
N ASP A 101 -1.91 -11.71 16.11
CA ASP A 101 -2.17 -11.57 14.68
C ASP A 101 -2.97 -10.30 14.37
N VAL A 102 -2.77 -9.75 13.17
CA VAL A 102 -3.67 -8.70 12.66
C VAL A 102 -5.06 -9.32 12.43
N PRO A 103 -6.13 -8.73 12.97
CA PRO A 103 -7.48 -9.25 12.78
C PRO A 103 -7.86 -9.32 11.29
N GLY A 104 -8.60 -10.37 10.91
CA GLY A 104 -9.20 -10.52 9.57
C GLY A 104 -10.42 -9.62 9.38
N SER A 105 -10.27 -8.31 9.57
CA SER A 105 -11.36 -7.33 9.57
C SER A 105 -11.77 -6.85 8.18
N ASN A 106 -10.95 -7.11 7.16
CA ASN A 106 -11.21 -6.73 5.77
C ASN A 106 -11.16 -7.96 4.87
N ASP A 107 -12.19 -8.16 4.05
CA ASP A 107 -12.21 -9.22 3.06
C ASP A 107 -11.48 -8.77 1.77
N TYR A 108 -10.62 -9.61 1.21
CA TYR A 108 -9.90 -9.27 -0.02
C TYR A 108 -10.85 -9.10 -1.22
N ARG A 109 -12.03 -9.74 -1.20
CA ARG A 109 -13.07 -9.60 -2.23
C ARG A 109 -13.69 -8.21 -2.22
N ASP A 110 -13.72 -7.54 -1.07
CA ASP A 110 -14.14 -6.14 -0.97
C ASP A 110 -13.12 -5.20 -1.62
N LEU A 111 -11.83 -5.45 -1.41
CA LEU A 111 -10.77 -4.69 -2.07
C LEU A 111 -10.78 -4.88 -3.59
N LEU A 112 -10.81 -6.14 -4.04
CA LEU A 112 -10.80 -6.46 -5.47
C LEU A 112 -12.10 -6.06 -6.15
N GLY A 113 -13.25 -6.21 -5.47
CA GLY A 113 -14.55 -5.76 -5.95
C GLY A 113 -14.60 -4.25 -6.14
N GLU A 114 -14.05 -3.46 -5.21
CA GLU A 114 -13.96 -2.01 -5.34
C GLU A 114 -13.06 -1.62 -6.52
N LEU A 115 -11.94 -2.33 -6.70
CA LEU A 115 -11.04 -2.11 -7.82
C LEU A 115 -11.71 -2.37 -9.16
N VAL A 116 -12.35 -3.53 -9.36
CA VAL A 116 -12.93 -3.89 -10.66
C VAL A 116 -14.18 -3.07 -10.96
N SER A 117 -14.99 -2.73 -9.95
CA SER A 117 -16.10 -1.79 -10.15
C SER A 117 -15.61 -0.40 -10.52
N THR A 118 -14.55 0.10 -9.87
CA THR A 118 -14.00 1.44 -10.16
C THR A 118 -13.30 1.50 -11.51
N ARG A 119 -12.46 0.51 -11.83
CA ARG A 119 -11.61 0.53 -13.03
C ARG A 119 -12.31 0.04 -14.29
N LEU A 120 -13.19 -0.94 -14.15
CA LEU A 120 -13.85 -1.60 -15.28
C LEU A 120 -15.35 -1.28 -15.35
N GLY A 121 -15.89 -0.50 -14.41
CA GLY A 121 -17.30 -0.09 -14.41
C GLY A 121 -18.29 -1.22 -14.13
N LEU A 122 -17.87 -2.27 -13.40
CA LEU A 122 -18.76 -3.38 -13.07
C LEU A 122 -19.95 -2.91 -12.22
N SER A 123 -21.15 -3.28 -12.65
CA SER A 123 -22.39 -3.11 -11.88
C SER A 123 -22.43 -4.10 -10.71
N PRO A 124 -23.35 -3.93 -9.73
CA PRO A 124 -23.55 -4.90 -8.65
C PRO A 124 -23.84 -6.32 -9.16
N ALA A 125 -24.61 -6.46 -10.24
CA ALA A 125 -24.85 -7.75 -10.87
C ALA A 125 -23.59 -8.34 -11.53
N GLY A 126 -22.69 -7.50 -12.04
CA GLY A 126 -21.38 -7.91 -12.52
C GLY A 126 -20.47 -8.40 -11.39
N LEU A 127 -20.43 -7.67 -10.28
CA LEU A 127 -19.68 -8.07 -9.09
C LEU A 127 -20.14 -9.43 -8.55
N ALA A 128 -21.46 -9.68 -8.51
CA ALA A 128 -22.01 -10.96 -8.07
C ALA A 128 -21.62 -12.15 -8.97
N LYS A 129 -21.21 -11.92 -10.22
CA LYS A 129 -20.64 -12.95 -11.10
C LYS A 129 -19.16 -13.23 -10.82
N VAL A 130 -18.41 -12.19 -10.45
CA VAL A 130 -16.97 -12.31 -10.14
C VAL A 130 -16.75 -12.88 -8.74
N PHE A 131 -17.58 -12.47 -7.77
CA PHE A 131 -17.55 -12.94 -6.38
C PHE A 131 -18.93 -13.49 -5.97
N PRO A 132 -19.29 -14.71 -6.41
CA PRO A 132 -20.58 -15.30 -6.07
C PRO A 132 -20.78 -15.46 -4.56
N GLY A 133 -21.96 -15.06 -4.07
CA GLY A 133 -22.33 -15.19 -2.66
C GLY A 133 -21.61 -14.23 -1.70
N HIS A 134 -20.86 -13.26 -2.22
CA HIS A 134 -20.18 -12.25 -1.41
C HIS A 134 -21.06 -11.01 -1.21
N ASP A 135 -21.22 -10.57 0.03
CA ASP A 135 -21.88 -9.28 0.38
C ASP A 135 -20.84 -8.16 0.28
N PHE A 136 -20.80 -7.50 -0.88
CA PHE A 136 -19.76 -6.53 -1.21
C PHE A 136 -19.88 -5.23 -0.38
N ARG A 137 -18.77 -4.85 0.28
CA ARG A 137 -18.66 -3.63 1.09
C ARG A 137 -17.41 -2.85 0.68
N PRO A 138 -17.53 -1.68 0.03
CA PRO A 138 -16.35 -0.93 -0.41
C PRO A 138 -15.50 -0.49 0.80
N LEU A 139 -14.19 -0.70 0.71
CA LEU A 139 -13.20 -0.35 1.73
C LEU A 139 -12.77 1.12 1.66
N GLY A 140 -13.13 1.80 0.57
CA GLY A 140 -12.77 3.19 0.30
C GLY A 140 -11.33 3.35 -0.15
N ALA A 141 -10.80 2.38 -0.89
CA ALA A 141 -9.46 2.42 -1.49
C ALA A 141 -9.37 3.43 -2.64
N PHE A 142 -10.47 3.71 -3.34
CA PHE A 142 -10.51 4.63 -4.47
C PHE A 142 -11.20 5.95 -4.12
N ARG A 143 -10.76 7.03 -4.76
CA ARG A 143 -11.46 8.31 -4.75
C ARG A 143 -12.78 8.11 -5.49
N ARG A 144 -13.87 8.58 -4.90
CA ARG A 144 -15.16 8.61 -5.59
C ARG A 144 -15.03 9.46 -6.86
N PRO A 145 -15.54 9.00 -8.02
CA PRO A 145 -15.59 9.84 -9.21
C PRO A 145 -16.38 11.13 -8.92
N PRO A 146 -15.93 12.32 -9.36
CA PRO A 146 -16.78 13.49 -9.40
C PRO A 146 -18.02 13.16 -10.24
N GLY A 147 -19.24 13.36 -9.70
CA GLY A 147 -20.48 13.15 -10.46
C GLY A 147 -21.25 11.86 -10.20
N SER A 148 -21.03 11.15 -9.08
CA SER A 148 -22.09 10.25 -8.57
C SER A 148 -23.36 11.08 -8.32
N PRO A 149 -24.54 10.72 -8.87
CA PRO A 149 -25.67 11.64 -8.96
C PRO A 149 -26.31 11.92 -7.60
N THR A 150 -26.18 13.17 -7.15
CA THR A 150 -27.36 14.00 -6.86
C THR A 150 -27.13 15.33 -7.58
N GLY A 151 -27.74 15.49 -8.76
CA GLY A 151 -27.74 16.77 -9.48
C GLY A 151 -26.67 16.88 -10.57
N VAL A 152 -27.15 17.29 -11.75
CA VAL A 152 -26.40 17.58 -12.97
C VAL A 152 -25.32 18.64 -12.78
N GLY A 153 -24.15 18.43 -13.40
CA GLY A 153 -23.09 19.43 -13.48
C GLY A 153 -21.84 18.86 -14.16
N GLU A 154 -21.69 19.16 -15.45
CA GLU A 154 -20.48 18.97 -16.24
C GLU A 154 -19.38 19.92 -15.76
N VAL A 155 -18.12 19.45 -15.59
CA VAL A 155 -16.94 20.30 -15.85
C VAL A 155 -15.64 19.54 -16.12
N ALA A 156 -15.14 19.76 -17.33
CA ALA A 156 -13.77 20.06 -17.78
C ALA A 156 -12.52 19.66 -16.96
N GLY A 157 -11.55 19.06 -17.68
CA GLY A 157 -10.13 19.41 -17.61
C GLY A 157 -9.38 19.01 -16.34
N PHE A 158 -9.11 17.71 -16.18
CA PHE A 158 -8.28 17.22 -15.08
C PHE A 158 -6.78 17.34 -15.40
N ARG A 159 -6.05 18.11 -14.57
CA ARG A 159 -4.58 18.05 -14.50
C ARG A 159 -4.23 17.09 -13.36
N PRO A 160 -3.53 15.96 -13.61
CA PRO A 160 -3.15 15.08 -12.53
C PRO A 160 -2.15 15.79 -11.62
N LEU A 161 -2.58 16.11 -10.41
CA LEU A 161 -1.66 16.36 -9.31
C LEU A 161 -1.05 15.00 -8.93
N TRP A 162 -0.08 14.55 -9.71
CA TRP A 162 0.92 13.62 -9.22
C TRP A 162 1.64 14.32 -8.08
N THR A 163 1.35 13.93 -6.85
CA THR A 163 2.19 14.31 -5.72
C THR A 163 2.33 13.11 -4.81
N VAL A 164 3.19 12.18 -5.22
CA VAL A 164 4.22 11.69 -4.32
C VAL A 164 5.34 12.73 -4.37
N ARG A 165 5.37 13.62 -3.37
CA ARG A 165 6.44 14.60 -3.26
C ARG A 165 7.66 13.90 -2.67
N LEU A 166 8.57 13.51 -3.56
CA LEU A 166 9.88 12.95 -3.25
C LEU A 166 10.91 14.08 -3.43
N TRP A 167 11.14 14.86 -2.38
CA TRP A 167 12.13 15.94 -2.39
C TRP A 167 13.55 15.38 -2.28
N VAL A 168 14.42 15.79 -3.20
CA VAL A 168 15.87 15.52 -3.19
C VAL A 168 16.61 16.85 -2.95
N PRO A 169 17.35 17.03 -1.85
CA PRO A 169 18.35 18.09 -1.79
C PRO A 169 19.56 17.70 -2.64
N ARG A 170 19.98 18.62 -3.51
CA ARG A 170 21.34 18.64 -4.06
C ARG A 170 22.35 18.51 -2.92
N ARG A 171 23.32 17.60 -3.06
CA ARG A 171 24.54 17.66 -2.24
C ARG A 171 25.29 18.95 -2.59
N SER A 172 25.40 19.87 -1.64
CA SER A 172 26.45 20.89 -1.66
C SER A 172 27.58 20.47 -0.72
N ALA A 173 28.80 20.57 -1.26
CA ALA A 173 30.10 20.71 -0.63
C ALA A 173 30.64 19.65 0.35
N ARG A 174 31.73 19.02 -0.13
CA ARG A 174 32.92 18.47 0.53
C ARG A 174 33.06 18.66 2.05
N ARG A 175 33.44 17.58 2.74
CA ARG A 175 34.59 17.57 3.66
C ARG A 175 35.41 16.29 3.44
N SER A 176 36.68 16.50 3.14
CA SER A 176 37.77 15.54 3.08
C SER A 176 38.18 15.10 4.49
N PHE A 177 38.51 13.82 4.67
CA PHE A 177 39.36 13.33 5.76
C PHE A 177 40.25 12.17 5.24
N PRO A 178 41.46 12.01 5.83
CA PRO A 178 42.61 11.40 5.18
C PRO A 178 42.64 9.87 5.29
N GLU A 179 43.29 9.23 4.32
CA GLU A 179 43.73 7.84 4.43
C GLU A 179 44.93 7.75 5.37
N GLU A 180 44.76 7.05 6.50
CA GLU A 180 45.88 6.37 7.16
C GLU A 180 45.38 5.20 8.03
N GLN A 181 46.14 4.11 8.00
CA GLN A 181 46.13 2.96 8.89
C GLN A 181 45.05 1.86 8.71
N ILE A 182 45.33 0.93 7.80
CA ILE A 182 45.32 -0.51 8.16
C ILE A 182 46.64 -1.12 7.64
N ARG A 183 47.30 -1.84 8.55
CA ARG A 183 48.56 -2.58 8.37
C ARG A 183 48.43 -3.72 7.37
#